data_AF-A6UD77-F1
#
_entry.id   AF-A6UD77-F1
#
_cell.length_a   1.000
_cell.length_b   1.000
_cell.length_c   1.000
_cell.angle_alpha   90.00
_cell.angle_beta   90.00
_cell.angle_gamma   90.00
#
_symmetry.space_group_name_H-M   'P 1'
#
loop_
_entity.id
_entity.type
_entity.pdbx_description
1 polymer ?
#
loop_
_entity_poly.entity_id
_entity_poly.type
_entity_poly.pdbx_seq_one_letter_code
_entity_poly.pdbx_strand_id
1 'polypeptide(L)'
;MRDLAHWKGCPAPEPVRMEGRYVLLEPYDRAGHLSALWNDAFGGMAINPLLKYFSQDDFSGIEDFDTWLSTVQRKSGWVTEVFRDKATGKVVGMANYMRADAANGVVEVGGVAHGSAMARSPLSTEVHYLMAKHVFEDLGYRRYEWKCHSENQASRTTAARLGFTFEGIFRQHMVSKGGNRDTAWFSIIDREWPLIRSAFERWLSPENFDHGGRQKRRLEEIRAELAQEEPR
;
A
#
# COMPACT_ATOMS: atom_id res chain seq x y z
N MET A 1 -0.68 -27.67 -0.03
CA MET A 1 -1.82 -26.86 0.44
C MET A 1 -1.62 -26.60 1.93
N ARG A 2 -1.72 -25.36 2.44
CA ARG A 2 -1.58 -25.10 3.90
C ARG A 2 -2.69 -25.87 4.62
N ASP A 3 -2.34 -26.66 5.61
CA ASP A 3 -3.32 -27.31 6.48
C ASP A 3 -4.00 -26.25 7.37
N LEU A 4 -5.32 -26.27 7.37
CA LEU A 4 -6.16 -25.31 8.10
C LEU A 4 -6.99 -25.98 9.21
N ALA A 5 -6.82 -27.29 9.45
CA ALA A 5 -7.54 -28.02 10.48
C ALA A 5 -7.35 -27.40 11.89
N HIS A 6 -6.24 -26.69 12.10
CA HIS A 6 -5.91 -26.00 13.35
C HIS A 6 -5.78 -24.48 13.18
N TRP A 7 -6.44 -23.89 12.19
CA TRP A 7 -6.44 -22.44 11.99
C TRP A 7 -7.12 -21.72 13.17
N LYS A 8 -6.45 -20.69 13.71
CA LYS A 8 -6.93 -19.92 14.87
C LYS A 8 -7.15 -18.43 14.57
N GLY A 9 -6.96 -18.01 13.33
CA GLY A 9 -6.85 -16.60 12.96
C GLY A 9 -5.43 -16.06 13.11
N CYS A 10 -5.29 -14.77 12.82
CA CYS A 10 -4.08 -13.96 12.96
C CYS A 10 -4.25 -12.89 14.04
N PRO A 11 -3.16 -12.31 14.57
CA PRO A 11 -3.25 -11.05 15.31
C PRO A 11 -3.82 -9.95 14.42
N ALA A 12 -4.60 -9.02 14.97
CA ALA A 12 -4.99 -7.83 14.21
C ALA A 12 -3.75 -6.97 13.89
N PRO A 13 -3.73 -6.20 12.79
CA PRO A 13 -2.65 -5.25 12.54
C PRO A 13 -2.66 -4.18 13.64
N GLU A 14 -1.48 -3.86 14.16
CA GLU A 14 -1.26 -2.80 15.13
C GLU A 14 -0.27 -1.78 14.54
N PRO A 15 -0.22 -0.54 15.04
CA PRO A 15 0.75 0.45 14.57
C PRO A 15 2.19 -0.06 14.76
N VAL A 16 2.97 -0.07 13.68
CA VAL A 16 4.30 -0.69 13.68
C VAL A 16 5.32 0.12 12.89
N ARG A 17 6.52 0.27 13.46
CA ARG A 17 7.66 0.86 12.74
C ARG A 17 8.31 -0.19 11.84
N MET A 18 8.34 0.06 10.53
CA MET A 18 8.99 -0.84 9.56
C MET A 18 10.10 -0.09 8.82
N GLU A 19 11.33 -0.61 8.90
CA GLU A 19 12.49 0.06 8.32
C GLU A 19 13.00 -0.66 7.06
N GLY A 20 13.04 0.07 5.96
CA GLY A 20 13.65 -0.38 4.70
C GLY A 20 15.00 0.28 4.43
N ARG A 21 15.47 0.11 3.20
CA ARG A 21 16.69 0.71 2.66
C ARG A 21 16.50 2.20 2.36
N TYR A 22 15.41 2.55 1.70
CA TYR A 22 15.11 3.90 1.20
C TYR A 22 14.05 4.61 2.05
N VAL A 23 13.10 3.88 2.61
CA VAL A 23 11.98 4.43 3.38
C VAL A 23 11.90 3.86 4.79
N LEU A 24 11.39 4.67 5.71
CA LEU A 24 10.96 4.29 7.04
C LEU A 24 9.45 4.46 7.12
N LEU A 25 8.73 3.43 7.55
CA LEU A 25 7.31 3.49 7.86
C LEU A 25 7.17 3.64 9.37
N GLU A 26 6.33 4.56 9.79
CA GLU A 26 6.11 4.88 11.20
C GLU A 26 4.62 5.10 11.46
N PRO A 27 4.11 4.66 12.63
CA PRO A 27 2.75 4.93 13.05
C PRO A 27 2.38 6.39 12.88
N TYR A 28 1.18 6.66 12.39
CA TYR A 28 0.69 8.04 12.34
C TYR A 28 0.59 8.63 13.75
N ASP A 29 1.47 9.59 14.02
CA ASP A 29 1.37 10.54 15.14
C ASP A 29 0.86 11.89 14.63
N ARG A 30 -0.27 12.35 15.17
CA ARG A 30 -0.89 13.61 14.74
C ARG A 30 0.03 14.80 14.92
N ALA A 31 0.72 14.88 16.06
CA ALA A 31 1.54 16.04 16.41
C ALA A 31 2.75 16.19 15.45
N GLY A 32 3.41 15.08 15.12
CA GLY A 32 4.55 15.06 14.21
C GLY A 32 4.20 15.01 12.73
N HIS A 33 3.06 14.43 12.33
CA HIS A 33 2.83 14.07 10.93
C HIS A 33 1.75 14.85 10.22
N LEU A 34 0.74 15.41 10.91
CA LEU A 34 -0.41 16.02 10.23
C LEU A 34 0.00 17.13 9.26
N SER A 35 0.81 18.09 9.74
CA SER A 35 1.30 19.20 8.93
C SER A 35 2.22 18.74 7.80
N ALA A 36 3.11 17.77 8.08
CA ALA A 36 4.07 17.27 7.11
C ALA A 36 3.40 16.47 5.98
N LEU A 37 2.38 15.65 6.30
CA LEU A 37 1.56 14.98 5.30
C LEU A 37 0.83 16.00 4.43
N TRP A 38 0.07 16.90 5.07
CA TRP A 38 -0.76 17.87 4.35
C TRP A 38 0.07 18.80 3.48
N ASN A 39 1.03 19.51 4.07
CA ASN A 39 1.80 20.55 3.37
C ASN A 39 2.92 19.95 2.52
N ASP A 40 3.81 19.15 3.11
CA ASP A 40 5.07 18.76 2.47
C ASP A 40 4.89 17.60 1.48
N ALA A 41 4.19 16.53 1.90
CA ALA A 41 3.99 15.38 1.05
C ALA A 41 2.96 15.65 -0.05
N PHE A 42 1.85 16.32 0.30
CA PHE A 42 0.69 16.43 -0.58
C PHE A 42 0.44 17.81 -1.19
N GLY A 43 1.18 18.85 -0.76
CA GLY A 43 1.07 20.20 -1.33
C GLY A 43 -0.22 20.94 -0.93
N GLY A 44 -0.77 20.62 0.24
CA GLY A 44 -2.02 21.16 0.77
C GLY A 44 -3.20 20.82 -0.14
N MET A 45 -3.91 21.84 -0.63
CA MET A 45 -5.06 21.68 -1.53
C MET A 45 -4.73 20.97 -2.84
N ALA A 46 -3.44 20.91 -3.24
CA ALA A 46 -3.00 20.14 -4.40
C ALA A 46 -3.23 18.62 -4.25
N ILE A 47 -3.60 18.15 -3.06
CA ILE A 47 -3.95 16.75 -2.80
C ILE A 47 -5.26 16.32 -3.47
N ASN A 48 -6.26 17.21 -3.57
CA ASN A 48 -7.61 16.81 -4.01
C ASN A 48 -7.62 16.19 -5.42
N PRO A 49 -6.91 16.74 -6.42
CA PRO A 49 -6.75 16.08 -7.73
C PRO A 49 -6.13 14.67 -7.65
N LEU A 50 -5.20 14.44 -6.72
CA LEU A 50 -4.57 13.13 -6.50
C LEU A 50 -5.53 12.13 -5.86
N LEU A 51 -6.53 12.62 -5.14
CA LEU A 51 -7.58 11.86 -4.47
C LEU A 51 -8.87 11.77 -5.28
N LYS A 52 -8.81 11.98 -6.60
CA LYS A 52 -9.97 11.88 -7.50
C LYS A 52 -10.83 10.62 -7.27
N TYR A 53 -10.18 9.48 -7.02
CA TYR A 53 -10.85 8.16 -6.89
C TYR A 53 -11.07 7.69 -5.46
N PHE A 54 -10.72 8.52 -4.49
CA PHE A 54 -11.03 8.27 -3.09
C PHE A 54 -12.53 8.55 -2.81
N SER A 55 -13.10 7.87 -1.82
CA SER A 55 -14.55 7.84 -1.61
C SER A 55 -15.12 9.00 -0.79
N GLN A 56 -14.31 9.56 0.10
CA GLN A 56 -14.61 10.77 0.84
C GLN A 56 -14.56 11.99 -0.07
N ASP A 57 -15.25 13.06 0.32
CA ASP A 57 -15.26 14.33 -0.40
C ASP A 57 -13.89 15.01 -0.41
N ASP A 58 -13.75 16.03 -1.27
CA ASP A 58 -12.55 16.85 -1.32
C ASP A 58 -12.37 17.62 -0.01
N PHE A 59 -11.12 17.76 0.43
CA PHE A 59 -10.79 18.50 1.64
C PHE A 59 -10.82 20.01 1.37
N SER A 60 -11.38 20.80 2.28
CA SER A 60 -11.36 22.27 2.21
C SER A 60 -10.17 22.88 2.95
N GLY A 61 -9.46 22.07 3.73
CA GLY A 61 -8.33 22.49 4.56
C GLY A 61 -7.72 21.33 5.33
N ILE A 62 -6.68 21.62 6.09
CA ILE A 62 -5.97 20.62 6.91
C ILE A 62 -6.87 20.06 8.01
N GLU A 63 -7.85 20.83 8.48
CA GLU A 63 -8.81 20.44 9.52
C GLU A 63 -9.74 19.31 9.03
N ASP A 64 -10.15 19.35 7.75
CA ASP A 64 -10.95 18.28 7.15
C ASP A 64 -10.12 17.00 7.00
N PHE A 65 -8.85 17.15 6.61
CA PHE A 65 -7.91 16.03 6.51
C PHE A 65 -7.63 15.39 7.87
N ASP A 66 -7.42 16.20 8.91
CA ASP A 66 -7.26 15.75 10.29
C ASP A 66 -8.51 15.02 10.80
N THR A 67 -9.69 15.58 10.53
CA THR A 67 -10.98 14.97 10.88
C THR A 67 -11.15 13.61 10.20
N TRP A 68 -10.77 13.51 8.92
CA TRP A 68 -10.81 12.27 8.18
C TRP A 68 -9.85 11.22 8.76
N LEU A 69 -8.58 11.57 8.98
CA LEU A 69 -7.57 10.68 9.60
C LEU A 69 -8.02 10.19 10.97
N SER A 70 -8.48 11.11 11.82
CA SER A 70 -9.03 10.77 13.14
C SER A 70 -10.24 9.84 13.06
N THR A 71 -11.10 10.02 12.05
CA THR A 71 -12.30 9.20 11.86
C THR A 71 -11.95 7.78 11.44
N VAL A 72 -11.04 7.61 10.46
CA VAL A 72 -10.66 6.27 10.00
C VAL A 72 -9.93 5.47 11.06
N GLN A 73 -9.10 6.12 11.89
CA GLN A 73 -8.44 5.45 13.02
C GLN A 73 -9.42 5.07 14.12
N ARG A 74 -10.25 6.02 14.60
CA ARG A 74 -11.09 5.79 15.79
C ARG A 74 -12.37 5.01 15.52
N LYS A 75 -13.02 5.26 14.38
CA LYS A 75 -14.32 4.64 14.07
C LYS A 75 -14.17 3.37 13.25
N SER A 76 -13.24 3.36 12.30
CA SER A 76 -13.07 2.23 11.38
C SER A 76 -11.95 1.27 11.79
N GLY A 77 -11.16 1.63 12.82
CA GLY A 77 -10.03 0.82 13.29
C GLY A 77 -8.91 0.69 12.27
N TRP A 78 -8.75 1.67 11.36
CA TRP A 78 -7.66 1.63 10.40
C TRP A 78 -6.33 1.94 11.07
N VAL A 79 -5.29 1.21 10.69
CA VAL A 79 -3.92 1.47 11.13
C VAL A 79 -3.21 2.25 10.04
N THR A 80 -2.96 3.53 10.30
CA THR A 80 -2.30 4.43 9.35
C THR A 80 -0.79 4.42 9.59
N GLU A 81 -0.05 4.11 8.54
CA GLU A 81 1.42 4.19 8.50
C GLU A 81 1.86 5.35 7.61
N VAL A 82 2.82 6.13 8.10
CA VAL A 82 3.39 7.30 7.44
C VAL A 82 4.74 6.94 6.84
N PHE A 83 5.00 7.44 5.64
CA PHE A 83 6.20 7.15 4.88
C PHE A 83 7.19 8.28 5.04
N ARG A 84 8.39 7.98 5.53
CA ARG A 84 9.51 8.91 5.66
C ARG A 84 10.65 8.49 4.75
N ASP A 85 11.05 9.36 3.84
CA ASP A 85 12.25 9.16 3.04
C ASP A 85 13.49 9.23 3.94
N LYS A 86 14.28 8.15 3.98
CA LYS A 86 15.48 8.08 4.83
C LYS A 86 16.58 9.02 4.37
N ALA A 87 16.65 9.33 3.08
CA ALA A 87 17.69 10.20 2.53
C ALA A 87 17.47 11.66 2.94
N THR A 88 16.22 12.10 2.97
CA THR A 88 15.87 13.51 3.23
C THR A 88 15.28 13.76 4.62
N GLY A 89 14.85 12.69 5.31
CA GLY A 89 14.13 12.77 6.58
C GLY A 89 12.68 13.27 6.45
N LYS A 90 12.20 13.54 5.24
CA LYS A 90 10.88 14.14 4.99
C LYS A 90 9.78 13.09 4.96
N VAL A 91 8.59 13.47 5.43
CA VAL A 91 7.37 12.70 5.20
C VAL A 91 6.98 12.83 3.72
N VAL A 92 6.69 11.70 3.09
CA VAL A 92 6.45 11.60 1.64
C VAL A 92 5.13 10.91 1.27
N GLY A 93 4.39 10.36 2.22
CA GLY A 93 3.09 9.74 1.95
C GLY A 93 2.55 8.93 3.13
N MET A 94 1.47 8.19 2.87
CA MET A 94 0.85 7.28 3.85
C MET A 94 0.05 6.17 3.17
N ALA A 95 -0.25 5.11 3.93
CA ALA A 95 -1.27 4.12 3.61
C ALA A 95 -1.88 3.56 4.90
N ASN A 96 -2.93 2.76 4.75
CA ASN A 96 -3.64 2.16 5.87
C ASN A 96 -3.73 0.65 5.70
N TYR A 97 -3.58 -0.09 6.80
CA TYR A 97 -4.23 -1.38 6.93
C TYR A 97 -5.69 -1.14 7.30
N MET A 98 -6.60 -1.68 6.51
CA MET A 98 -8.03 -1.50 6.67
C MET A 98 -8.79 -2.79 6.42
N ARG A 99 -10.04 -2.83 6.90
CA ARG A 99 -10.93 -3.99 6.75
C ARG A 99 -10.26 -5.31 7.14
N ALA A 100 -9.51 -5.30 8.23
CA ALA A 100 -8.84 -6.49 8.74
C ALA A 100 -9.90 -7.50 9.22
N ASP A 101 -9.81 -8.71 8.69
CA ASP A 101 -10.51 -9.90 9.15
C ASP A 101 -9.45 -10.86 9.69
N ALA A 102 -9.09 -10.63 10.95
CA ALA A 102 -8.11 -11.42 11.68
C ALA A 102 -8.53 -12.90 11.79
N ALA A 103 -9.83 -13.18 11.90
CA ALA A 103 -10.36 -14.54 11.99
C ALA A 103 -10.06 -15.35 10.71
N ASN A 104 -10.06 -14.72 9.54
CA ASN A 104 -9.74 -15.38 8.26
C ASN A 104 -8.33 -15.08 7.74
N GLY A 105 -7.58 -14.20 8.40
CA GLY A 105 -6.25 -13.77 7.96
C GLY A 105 -6.30 -12.99 6.65
N VAL A 106 -7.25 -12.05 6.54
CA VAL A 106 -7.44 -11.17 5.37
C VAL A 106 -7.28 -9.72 5.80
N VAL A 107 -6.51 -8.93 5.07
CA VAL A 107 -6.40 -7.48 5.30
C VAL A 107 -6.24 -6.74 3.99
N GLU A 108 -6.77 -5.52 3.92
CA GLU A 108 -6.62 -4.63 2.77
C GLU A 108 -5.59 -3.55 3.06
N VAL A 109 -4.75 -3.26 2.06
CA VAL A 109 -4.01 -2.00 2.01
C VAL A 109 -4.79 -0.99 1.20
N GLY A 110 -5.09 0.14 1.81
CA GLY A 110 -5.94 1.16 1.21
C GLY A 110 -5.70 2.55 1.78
N GLY A 111 -6.46 3.52 1.28
CA GLY A 111 -6.18 4.93 1.56
C GLY A 111 -4.74 5.32 1.23
N VAL A 112 -4.15 4.70 0.20
CA VAL A 112 -2.77 4.92 -0.24
C VAL A 112 -2.66 6.30 -0.89
N ALA A 113 -1.81 7.15 -0.33
CA ALA A 113 -1.50 8.47 -0.86
C ALA A 113 0.02 8.65 -0.96
N HIS A 114 0.51 8.81 -2.18
CA HIS A 114 1.92 9.07 -2.47
C HIS A 114 2.12 10.54 -2.79
N GLY A 115 3.03 11.19 -2.06
CA GLY A 115 3.50 12.53 -2.39
C GLY A 115 4.34 12.54 -3.67
N SER A 116 4.55 13.73 -4.22
CA SER A 116 5.25 13.91 -5.50
C SER A 116 6.69 13.37 -5.48
N ALA A 117 7.36 13.44 -4.33
CA ALA A 117 8.71 12.89 -4.12
C ALA A 117 8.80 11.36 -4.30
N MET A 118 7.69 10.64 -4.21
CA MET A 118 7.64 9.18 -4.41
C MET A 118 7.49 8.79 -5.89
N ALA A 119 7.15 9.74 -6.76
CA ALA A 119 6.88 9.45 -8.15
C ALA A 119 8.13 8.90 -8.85
N ARG A 120 8.00 7.71 -9.47
CA ARG A 120 9.08 7.03 -10.20
C ARG A 120 10.33 6.76 -9.34
N SER A 121 10.17 6.62 -8.03
CA SER A 121 11.27 6.33 -7.11
C SER A 121 11.13 4.97 -6.41
N PRO A 122 12.24 4.39 -5.90
CA PRO A 122 12.21 3.16 -5.10
C PRO A 122 11.31 3.26 -3.87
N LEU A 123 11.13 4.47 -3.31
CA LEU A 123 10.26 4.74 -2.16
C LEU A 123 8.87 4.15 -2.37
N SER A 124 8.24 4.45 -3.51
CA SER A 124 6.88 3.98 -3.84
C SER A 124 6.75 2.46 -3.92
N THR A 125 7.85 1.75 -4.19
CA THR A 125 7.85 0.29 -4.28
C THR A 125 8.18 -0.32 -2.93
N GLU A 126 9.13 0.24 -2.20
CA GLU A 126 9.56 -0.28 -0.90
C GLU A 126 8.48 -0.15 0.17
N VAL A 127 7.67 0.92 0.17
CA VAL A 127 6.55 1.05 1.13
C VAL A 127 5.58 -0.12 1.02
N HIS A 128 5.24 -0.54 -0.21
CA HIS A 128 4.33 -1.65 -0.43
C HIS A 128 4.97 -3.00 -0.12
N TYR A 129 6.26 -3.16 -0.38
CA TYR A 129 7.02 -4.34 0.05
C TYR A 129 7.00 -4.49 1.57
N LEU A 130 7.34 -3.43 2.32
CA LEU A 130 7.39 -3.48 3.79
C LEU A 130 6.02 -3.80 4.38
N MET A 131 4.96 -3.16 3.88
CA MET A 131 3.61 -3.43 4.37
C MET A 131 3.15 -4.86 4.08
N ALA A 132 3.38 -5.36 2.86
CA ALA A 132 3.04 -6.74 2.51
C ALA A 132 3.88 -7.75 3.34
N LYS A 133 5.17 -7.47 3.53
CA LYS A 133 6.07 -8.30 4.33
C LYS A 133 5.58 -8.43 5.76
N HIS A 134 5.20 -7.33 6.41
CA HIS A 134 4.66 -7.37 7.75
C HIS A 134 3.40 -8.24 7.85
N VAL A 135 2.47 -8.07 6.90
CA VAL A 135 1.21 -8.85 6.84
C VAL A 135 1.48 -10.35 6.70
N PHE A 136 2.39 -10.76 5.82
CA PHE A 136 2.66 -12.18 5.57
C PHE A 136 3.60 -12.83 6.57
N GLU A 137 4.68 -12.14 6.96
CA GLU A 137 5.77 -12.73 7.74
C GLU A 137 5.61 -12.54 9.24
N ASP A 138 5.15 -11.37 9.67
CA ASP A 138 5.00 -11.07 11.11
C ASP A 138 3.61 -11.48 11.61
N LEU A 139 2.57 -11.16 10.85
CA LEU A 139 1.18 -11.43 11.25
C LEU A 139 0.65 -12.78 10.73
N GLY A 140 1.30 -13.39 9.74
CA GLY A 140 0.94 -14.71 9.22
C GLY A 140 -0.36 -14.76 8.41
N TYR A 141 -0.80 -13.62 7.89
CA TYR A 141 -2.03 -13.50 7.09
C TYR A 141 -1.96 -14.34 5.82
N ARG A 142 -3.12 -14.68 5.30
CA ARG A 142 -3.26 -15.55 4.14
C ARG A 142 -3.63 -14.81 2.86
N ARG A 143 -4.14 -13.59 3.00
CA ARG A 143 -4.63 -12.77 1.90
C ARG A 143 -4.41 -11.28 2.19
N TYR A 144 -3.83 -10.60 1.22
CA TYR A 144 -3.58 -9.17 1.21
C TYR A 144 -4.30 -8.53 0.03
N GLU A 145 -5.24 -7.62 0.29
CA GLU A 145 -6.14 -7.07 -0.73
C GLU A 145 -5.70 -5.68 -1.19
N TRP A 146 -5.91 -5.42 -2.48
CA TRP A 146 -5.88 -4.07 -3.06
C TRP A 146 -7.18 -3.81 -3.81
N LYS A 147 -7.77 -2.63 -3.62
CA LYS A 147 -8.99 -2.22 -4.31
C LYS A 147 -8.88 -0.81 -4.83
N CYS A 148 -9.51 -0.60 -5.97
CA CYS A 148 -9.62 0.72 -6.55
C CYS A 148 -10.89 0.86 -7.37
N HIS A 149 -11.23 2.09 -7.70
CA HIS A 149 -12.20 2.38 -8.74
C HIS A 149 -11.78 1.68 -10.05
N SER A 150 -12.70 1.06 -10.78
CA SER A 150 -12.41 0.30 -12.01
C SER A 150 -11.78 1.16 -13.11
N GLU A 151 -12.16 2.44 -13.16
CA GLU A 151 -11.59 3.46 -14.06
C GLU A 151 -10.25 4.05 -13.58
N ASN A 152 -9.80 3.76 -12.35
CA ASN A 152 -8.50 4.22 -11.88
C ASN A 152 -7.38 3.35 -12.47
N GLN A 153 -7.06 3.58 -13.74
CA GLN A 153 -6.06 2.79 -14.46
C GLN A 153 -4.68 2.84 -13.81
N ALA A 154 -4.28 3.98 -13.24
CA ALA A 154 -3.00 4.10 -12.55
C ALA A 154 -2.91 3.14 -11.35
N SER A 155 -3.95 3.09 -10.51
CA SER A 155 -4.00 2.18 -9.37
C SER A 155 -4.05 0.71 -9.79
N ARG A 156 -4.80 0.37 -10.85
CA ARG A 156 -4.84 -0.99 -11.42
C ARG A 156 -3.48 -1.45 -11.94
N THR A 157 -2.80 -0.58 -12.68
CA THR A 157 -1.44 -0.84 -13.19
C THR A 157 -0.46 -1.02 -12.03
N THR A 158 -0.55 -0.20 -10.98
CA THR A 158 0.28 -0.34 -9.78
C THR A 158 0.04 -1.67 -9.08
N ALA A 159 -1.22 -2.07 -8.85
CA ALA A 159 -1.54 -3.35 -8.22
C ALA A 159 -0.94 -4.53 -9.00
N ALA A 160 -1.14 -4.57 -10.31
CA ALA A 160 -0.56 -5.61 -11.17
C ALA A 160 0.98 -5.60 -11.16
N ARG A 161 1.61 -4.42 -11.22
CA ARG A 161 3.08 -4.28 -11.14
C ARG A 161 3.61 -4.85 -9.83
N LEU A 162 2.96 -4.57 -8.71
CA LEU A 162 3.35 -5.02 -7.37
C LEU A 162 3.10 -6.53 -7.14
N GLY A 163 2.45 -7.22 -8.08
CA GLY A 163 2.23 -8.65 -8.02
C GLY A 163 0.85 -9.06 -7.51
N PHE A 164 -0.08 -8.11 -7.33
CA PHE A 164 -1.46 -8.48 -7.04
C PHE A 164 -2.14 -9.08 -8.27
N THR A 165 -2.87 -10.17 -8.06
CA THR A 165 -3.69 -10.87 -9.06
C THR A 165 -5.09 -10.26 -9.10
N PHE A 166 -5.60 -9.95 -10.29
CA PHE A 166 -6.98 -9.45 -10.48
C PHE A 166 -8.02 -10.56 -10.28
N GLU A 167 -9.09 -10.26 -9.54
CA GLU A 167 -10.11 -11.24 -9.18
C GLU A 167 -11.52 -10.90 -9.70
N GLY A 168 -11.79 -9.63 -9.99
CA GLY A 168 -13.08 -9.23 -10.54
C GLY A 168 -13.44 -7.77 -10.32
N ILE A 169 -14.60 -7.38 -10.86
CA ILE A 169 -15.21 -6.07 -10.66
C ILE A 169 -16.57 -6.25 -10.01
N PHE A 170 -16.75 -5.61 -8.85
CA PHE A 170 -18.08 -5.44 -8.26
C PHE A 170 -18.72 -4.22 -8.91
N ARG A 171 -19.73 -4.47 -9.75
CA ARG A 171 -20.52 -3.44 -10.43
C ARG A 171 -21.42 -2.74 -9.43
N GLN A 172 -21.53 -1.41 -9.54
CA GLN A 172 -22.33 -0.56 -8.65
C GLN A 172 -22.01 -0.79 -7.16
N HIS A 173 -20.75 -1.06 -6.84
CA HIS A 173 -20.33 -1.38 -5.48
C HIS A 173 -20.58 -0.21 -4.52
N MET A 174 -20.37 1.03 -4.97
CA MET A 174 -20.53 2.24 -4.14
C MET A 174 -21.07 3.42 -4.95
N VAL A 175 -21.68 4.36 -4.26
CA VAL A 175 -21.82 5.75 -4.74
C VAL A 175 -20.71 6.57 -4.10
N SER A 176 -19.98 7.34 -4.89
CA SER A 176 -18.78 8.07 -4.49
C SER A 176 -18.76 9.43 -5.17
N LYS A 177 -18.71 10.53 -4.38
CA LYS A 177 -18.72 11.92 -4.90
C LYS A 177 -19.85 12.18 -5.93
N GLY A 178 -21.04 11.65 -5.66
CA GLY A 178 -22.21 11.76 -6.54
C GLY A 178 -22.19 10.87 -7.79
N GLY A 179 -21.15 10.06 -8.01
CA GLY A 179 -21.02 9.14 -9.14
C GLY A 179 -21.10 7.66 -8.76
N ASN A 180 -21.32 6.80 -9.76
CA ASN A 180 -21.20 5.35 -9.61
C ASN A 180 -19.74 4.93 -9.47
N ARG A 181 -19.44 4.03 -8.53
CA ARG A 181 -18.14 3.36 -8.42
C ARG A 181 -18.30 1.86 -8.57
N ASP A 182 -17.78 1.36 -9.68
CA ASP A 182 -17.42 -0.04 -9.85
C ASP A 182 -16.05 -0.26 -9.20
N THR A 183 -15.90 -1.33 -8.41
CA THR A 183 -14.64 -1.59 -7.69
C THR A 183 -13.93 -2.80 -8.27
N ALA A 184 -12.69 -2.60 -8.72
CA ALA A 184 -11.79 -3.66 -9.13
C ALA A 184 -11.07 -4.23 -7.89
N TRP A 185 -11.05 -5.55 -7.80
CA TRP A 185 -10.46 -6.30 -6.69
C TRP A 185 -9.22 -7.04 -7.14
N PHE A 186 -8.17 -6.94 -6.33
CA PHE A 186 -6.93 -7.67 -6.51
C PHE A 186 -6.45 -8.24 -5.18
N SER A 187 -5.65 -9.31 -5.23
CA SER A 187 -5.07 -9.91 -4.03
C SER A 187 -3.65 -10.44 -4.25
N ILE A 188 -2.91 -10.57 -3.15
CA ILE A 188 -1.77 -11.48 -3.03
C ILE A 188 -2.15 -12.50 -1.96
N ILE A 189 -1.84 -13.78 -2.18
CA ILE A 189 -2.01 -14.83 -1.17
C ILE A 189 -0.68 -15.32 -0.59
N ASP A 190 -0.75 -15.97 0.58
CA ASP A 190 0.41 -16.49 1.30
C ASP A 190 1.37 -17.35 0.45
N ARG A 191 0.85 -18.08 -0.54
CA ARG A 191 1.67 -18.92 -1.43
C ARG A 191 2.36 -18.17 -2.55
N GLU A 192 1.83 -17.02 -2.95
CA GLU A 192 2.45 -16.17 -3.97
C GLU A 192 3.55 -15.31 -3.33
N TRP A 193 3.46 -15.07 -2.02
CA TRP A 193 4.35 -14.19 -1.29
C TRP A 193 5.85 -14.55 -1.43
N PRO A 194 6.32 -15.80 -1.32
CA PRO A 194 7.75 -16.10 -1.42
C PRO A 194 8.40 -15.64 -2.73
N LEU A 195 7.72 -15.88 -3.86
CA LEU A 195 8.14 -15.43 -5.18
C LEU A 195 8.11 -13.89 -5.28
N ILE A 196 7.00 -13.28 -4.86
CA ILE A 196 6.81 -11.83 -4.91
C ILE A 196 7.86 -11.12 -4.06
N ARG A 197 8.08 -11.58 -2.82
CA ARG A 197 9.12 -11.10 -1.90
C ARG A 197 10.50 -11.13 -2.55
N SER A 198 10.88 -12.27 -3.12
CA SER A 198 12.17 -12.43 -3.78
C SER A 198 12.36 -11.46 -4.95
N ALA A 199 11.29 -11.20 -5.71
CA ALA A 199 11.31 -10.22 -6.77
C ALA A 199 11.47 -8.78 -6.26
N PHE A 200 10.77 -8.42 -5.16
CA PHE A 200 10.94 -7.12 -4.50
C PHE A 200 12.37 -6.94 -3.99
N GLU A 201 12.93 -7.93 -3.31
CA GLU A 201 14.29 -7.86 -2.75
C GLU A 201 15.36 -7.71 -3.83
N ARG A 202 15.25 -8.48 -4.93
CA ARG A 202 16.13 -8.31 -6.11
C ARG A 202 15.95 -6.93 -6.76
N TRP A 203 14.71 -6.44 -6.88
CA TRP A 203 14.45 -5.13 -7.50
C TRP A 203 14.95 -3.96 -6.64
N LEU A 204 14.80 -4.04 -5.32
CA LEU A 204 15.24 -3.05 -4.33
C LEU A 204 16.74 -3.12 -4.01
N SER A 205 17.44 -4.13 -4.53
CA SER A 205 18.90 -4.21 -4.43
C SER A 205 19.55 -3.00 -5.11
N PRO A 206 20.56 -2.36 -4.50
CA PRO A 206 21.36 -1.32 -5.17
C PRO A 206 21.94 -1.77 -6.51
N GLU A 207 22.18 -3.07 -6.67
CA GLU A 207 22.68 -3.66 -7.92
C GLU A 207 21.73 -3.47 -9.10
N ASN A 208 20.43 -3.33 -8.85
CA ASN A 208 19.42 -3.08 -9.87
C ASN A 208 19.30 -1.60 -10.26
N PHE A 209 20.12 -0.70 -9.75
CA PHE A 209 20.11 0.71 -10.12
C PHE A 209 21.46 1.12 -10.74
N ASP A 210 21.41 1.94 -11.79
CA ASP A 210 22.61 2.54 -12.38
C ASP A 210 23.10 3.76 -11.55
N HIS A 211 24.24 4.35 -11.95
CA HIS A 211 24.80 5.52 -11.27
C HIS A 211 23.87 6.75 -11.29
N GLY A 212 22.90 6.80 -12.20
CA GLY A 212 21.88 7.85 -12.28
C GLY A 212 20.59 7.52 -11.51
N GLY A 213 20.56 6.42 -10.75
CA GLY A 213 19.41 5.98 -9.98
C GLY A 213 18.28 5.38 -10.83
N ARG A 214 18.52 5.06 -12.10
CA ARG A 214 17.53 4.42 -12.97
C ARG A 214 17.58 2.90 -12.76
N GLN A 215 16.40 2.27 -12.68
CA GLN A 215 16.31 0.82 -12.60
C GLN A 215 16.91 0.17 -13.87
N LYS A 216 17.72 -0.86 -13.71
CA LYS A 216 18.28 -1.68 -14.79
C LYS A 216 17.26 -2.70 -15.30
N ARG A 217 16.49 -3.28 -14.39
CA ARG A 217 15.43 -4.25 -14.68
C ARG A 217 14.13 -3.86 -13.98
N ARG A 218 13.00 -4.16 -14.61
CA ARG A 218 11.67 -3.91 -14.05
C ARG A 218 11.29 -4.99 -13.03
N LEU A 219 10.46 -4.63 -12.07
CA LEU A 219 9.98 -5.56 -11.04
C LEU A 219 9.25 -6.76 -11.67
N GLU A 220 8.46 -6.51 -12.70
CA GLU A 220 7.70 -7.52 -13.43
C GLU A 220 8.62 -8.50 -14.18
N GLU A 221 9.74 -8.01 -14.75
CA GLU A 221 10.73 -8.83 -15.45
C GLU A 221 11.46 -9.76 -14.49
N ILE A 222 11.87 -9.23 -13.34
CA ILE A 222 12.53 -10.01 -12.28
C ILE A 222 11.57 -11.08 -11.75
N ARG A 223 10.31 -10.74 -11.50
CA ARG A 223 9.31 -11.69 -11.03
C ARG A 223 9.04 -12.80 -12.05
N ALA A 224 8.99 -12.47 -13.34
CA ALA A 224 8.77 -13.44 -14.41
C ALA A 224 9.94 -14.41 -14.61
N GLU A 225 11.19 -13.94 -14.43
CA GLU A 225 12.38 -14.80 -14.47
C GLU A 225 12.41 -15.76 -13.28
N LEU A 226 12.21 -15.24 -12.07
CA LEU A 226 12.15 -16.06 -10.85
C LEU A 226 11.11 -17.18 -10.92
N ALA A 227 9.93 -16.89 -11.49
CA ALA A 227 8.87 -17.87 -11.65
C ALA A 227 9.24 -19.03 -12.60
N GLN A 228 10.25 -18.85 -13.46
CA GLN A 228 10.76 -19.91 -14.36
C GLN A 228 11.88 -20.73 -13.69
N GLU A 229 12.56 -20.15 -12.70
CA GLU A 229 13.63 -20.80 -11.93
C GLU A 229 13.08 -21.76 -10.85
N GLU A 230 11.86 -21.54 -10.35
CA GLU A 230 11.24 -22.43 -9.36
C GLU A 230 10.88 -23.79 -9.99
N PRO A 231 11.41 -24.92 -9.46
CA PRO A 231 10.98 -26.23 -9.89
C PRO A 231 9.48 -26.41 -9.60
N ARG A 232 8.72 -26.81 -10.63
CA ARG A 232 7.28 -27.13 -10.52
C ARG A 232 7.00 -28.25 -9.52
#